data_AF-E2AMM0-F1
#
_entry.id   AF-E2AMM0-F1
#
_cell.length_a   1.000
_cell.length_b   1.000
_cell.length_c   1.000
_cell.angle_alpha   90.00
_cell.angle_beta   90.00
_cell.angle_gamma   90.00
#
_symmetry.space_group_name_H-M   'P 1'
#
loop_
_entity.id
_entity.type
_entity.pdbx_description
1 polymer ?
#
loop_
_entity_poly.entity_id
_entity_poly.type
_entity_poly.pdbx_seq_one_letter_code
_entity_poly.pdbx_strand_id
1 'polypeptide(L)'
;MNKLQFEFKVKPGNDGKSNIICITSITTENNKVFSIPEEYQAASNHKEIVKTNTYDMIKKSFKKRHQLRKVWLEITEDLAKTYMDQMGNMKF
;
A
#
# COMPACT_ATOMS: atom_id res chain seq x y z
N MET A 1 4.74 -15.71 7.34
CA MET A 1 4.79 -14.23 7.29
C MET A 1 3.62 -13.74 8.08
N ASN A 2 3.86 -12.89 9.07
CA ASN A 2 2.79 -12.43 9.97
C ASN A 2 2.38 -10.98 9.67
N LYS A 3 3.26 -10.21 9.03
CA LYS A 3 3.03 -8.82 8.67
C LYS A 3 3.76 -8.44 7.38
N LEU A 4 3.24 -7.43 6.69
CA LEU A 4 3.87 -6.78 5.54
C LEU A 4 4.00 -5.29 5.83
N GLN A 5 5.07 -4.68 5.34
CA GLN A 5 5.25 -3.24 5.39
C GLN A 5 4.84 -2.62 4.06
N PHE A 6 3.85 -1.73 4.09
CA PHE A 6 3.37 -1.02 2.92
C PHE A 6 3.97 0.38 2.87
N GLU A 7 4.53 0.76 1.72
CA GLU A 7 4.94 2.15 1.46
C GLU A 7 3.77 2.92 0.86
N PHE A 8 3.28 3.91 1.58
CA PHE A 8 2.29 4.86 1.12
C PHE A 8 2.99 6.13 0.66
N LYS A 9 2.61 6.66 -0.51
CA LYS A 9 3.19 7.86 -1.10
C LYS A 9 2.11 8.74 -1.72
N VAL A 10 2.21 10.05 -1.52
CA VAL A 10 1.38 11.03 -2.23
C VAL A 10 1.96 11.27 -3.63
N LYS A 11 1.19 10.93 -4.66
CA LYS A 11 1.52 11.19 -6.08
C LYS A 11 0.50 12.15 -6.71
N PRO A 12 0.87 12.90 -7.76
CA PRO A 12 -0.10 13.62 -8.59
C PRO A 12 -1.11 12.64 -9.19
N GLY A 13 -2.39 13.01 -9.19
CA GLY A 13 -3.42 12.29 -9.96
C GLY A 13 -3.27 12.51 -11.47
N ASN A 14 -4.02 11.76 -12.27
CA ASN A 14 -4.00 11.88 -13.74
C ASN A 14 -4.40 13.27 -14.26
N ASP A 15 -5.13 14.04 -13.46
CA ASP A 15 -5.51 15.43 -13.78
C ASP A 15 -4.38 16.44 -13.54
N GLY A 16 -3.25 16.02 -12.97
CA GLY A 16 -2.10 16.86 -12.60
C GLY A 16 -2.37 17.89 -11.50
N LYS A 17 -3.60 17.97 -10.99
CA LYS A 17 -4.05 18.96 -10.02
C LYS A 17 -4.28 18.33 -8.66
N SER A 18 -4.97 17.19 -8.65
CA SER A 18 -5.27 16.42 -7.47
C SER A 18 -4.05 15.65 -6.98
N ASN A 19 -4.06 15.31 -5.69
CA ASN A 19 -3.10 14.41 -5.09
C ASN A 19 -3.83 13.11 -4.73
N ILE A 20 -3.24 11.98 -5.07
CA ILE A 20 -3.73 10.66 -4.71
C ILE A 20 -2.73 9.97 -3.79
N ILE A 21 -3.25 9.11 -2.91
CA ILE A 21 -2.41 8.23 -2.10
C ILE A 21 -2.19 6.95 -2.91
N CYS A 22 -0.94 6.57 -3.05
CA CYS A 22 -0.50 5.37 -3.73
C CYS A 22 0.21 4.43 -2.76
N ILE A 23 0.11 3.14 -2.99
CA ILE A 23 0.93 2.11 -2.37
C ILE A 23 1.99 1.73 -3.40
N THR A 24 3.25 2.07 -3.13
CA THR A 24 4.33 1.99 -4.13
C THR A 24 5.14 0.70 -4.01
N SER A 25 5.26 0.16 -2.80
CA SER A 25 5.99 -1.07 -2.55
C SER A 25 5.50 -1.79 -1.31
N ILE A 26 5.81 -3.07 -1.27
CA ILE A 26 5.57 -3.97 -0.15
C ILE A 26 6.90 -4.55 0.28
N THR A 27 7.26 -4.38 1.54
CA THR A 27 8.45 -4.98 2.14
C THR A 27 8.04 -6.09 3.08
N THR A 28 8.65 -7.26 2.92
CA THR A 28 8.43 -8.43 3.78
C THR A 28 9.29 -8.38 5.04
N GLU A 29 9.00 -9.27 6.01
CA GLU A 29 9.78 -9.38 7.27
C GLU A 29 11.26 -9.72 7.05
N ASN A 30 11.60 -10.37 5.93
CA ASN A 30 12.97 -10.66 5.51
C ASN A 30 13.57 -9.56 4.60
N ASN A 31 13.02 -8.34 4.64
CA ASN A 31 13.49 -7.17 3.90
C ASN A 31 13.50 -7.32 2.36
N LYS A 32 12.74 -8.27 1.80
CA LYS A 32 12.51 -8.32 0.36
C LYS A 32 11.49 -7.24 0.00
N VAL A 33 11.81 -6.44 -1.01
CA VAL A 33 10.96 -5.34 -1.48
C VAL A 33 10.35 -5.72 -2.82
N PHE A 34 9.04 -5.60 -2.91
CA PHE A 34 8.25 -5.84 -4.11
C PHE A 34 7.62 -4.52 -4.54
N SER A 35 7.93 -4.08 -5.76
CA SER A 35 7.37 -2.85 -6.32
C SER A 35 6.01 -3.12 -6.93
N ILE A 36 5.02 -2.28 -6.61
CA ILE A 36 3.69 -2.40 -7.22
C ILE A 36 3.72 -1.69 -8.58
N PRO A 37 3.27 -2.31 -9.69
CA PRO A 37 3.19 -1.66 -11.00
C PRO A 37 2.30 -0.41 -10.95
N GLU A 38 2.67 0.65 -11.69
CA GLU A 38 2.06 1.99 -11.55
C GLU A 38 0.54 1.99 -11.70
N GLU A 39 0.01 1.18 -12.61
CA GLU A 39 -1.42 1.01 -12.88
C GLU A 39 -2.20 0.46 -11.67
N TYR A 40 -1.53 -0.26 -10.76
CA TYR A 40 -2.13 -0.85 -9.57
C TYR A 40 -1.90 -0.03 -8.31
N GLN A 41 -0.99 0.95 -8.30
CA GLN A 41 -0.56 1.64 -7.08
C GLN A 41 -1.63 2.48 -6.38
N ALA A 42 -2.67 2.95 -7.08
CA ALA A 42 -3.66 3.83 -6.47
C ALA A 42 -4.32 3.15 -5.25
N ALA A 43 -4.37 3.83 -4.10
CA ALA A 43 -4.93 3.25 -2.87
C ALA A 43 -6.37 2.73 -3.07
N SER A 44 -7.15 3.32 -3.98
CA SER A 44 -8.48 2.86 -4.38
C SER A 44 -8.51 1.41 -4.91
N ASN A 45 -7.41 0.91 -5.47
CA ASN A 45 -7.28 -0.48 -5.92
C ASN A 45 -7.05 -1.46 -4.76
N HIS A 46 -6.65 -0.94 -3.59
CA HIS A 46 -6.27 -1.71 -2.41
C HIS A 46 -7.38 -1.69 -1.35
N LYS A 47 -8.55 -2.22 -1.72
CA LYS A 47 -9.81 -2.09 -0.93
C LYS A 47 -9.66 -2.51 0.53
N GLU A 48 -8.96 -3.60 0.80
CA GLU A 48 -8.79 -4.10 2.17
C GLU A 48 -7.89 -3.19 3.01
N ILE A 49 -6.92 -2.50 2.40
CA ILE A 49 -6.10 -1.51 3.11
C ILE A 49 -6.90 -0.25 3.39
N VAL A 50 -7.69 0.23 2.42
CA VAL A 50 -8.49 1.46 2.57
C VAL A 50 -9.52 1.36 3.69
N LYS A 51 -10.00 0.16 4.02
CA LYS A 51 -10.91 -0.09 5.15
C LYS A 51 -10.23 -0.02 6.51
N THR A 52 -8.89 -0.01 6.58
CA THR A 52 -8.18 -0.06 7.86
C THR A 52 -8.15 1.31 8.53
N ASN A 53 -8.24 1.32 9.87
CA ASN A 53 -8.00 2.53 10.68
C ASN A 53 -6.61 3.13 10.41
N THR A 54 -5.62 2.28 10.11
CA THR A 54 -4.27 2.70 9.75
C THR A 54 -4.28 3.58 8.50
N TYR A 55 -5.02 3.19 7.46
CA TYR A 55 -5.14 4.00 6.25
C TYR A 55 -5.79 5.35 6.53
N ASP A 56 -6.83 5.41 7.37
CA ASP A 56 -7.47 6.67 7.75
C ASP A 56 -6.49 7.61 8.48
N MET A 57 -5.65 7.07 9.37
CA MET A 57 -4.60 7.84 10.03
C MET A 57 -3.55 8.36 9.03
N ILE A 58 -3.14 7.53 8.07
CA ILE A 58 -2.19 7.92 7.01
C ILE A 58 -2.80 9.04 6.16
N LYS A 59 -4.04 8.86 5.68
CA LYS A 59 -4.78 9.83 4.87
C LYS A 59 -4.91 11.17 5.60
N LYS A 60 -5.22 11.16 6.90
CA LYS A 60 -5.27 12.39 7.72
C LYS A 60 -3.89 13.05 7.86
N SER A 61 -2.82 12.27 7.96
CA SER A 61 -1.45 12.76 8.13
C SER A 61 -0.79 13.29 6.85
N PHE A 62 -1.23 12.83 5.68
CA PHE A 62 -0.71 13.25 4.39
C PHE A 62 -1.31 14.60 3.98
N LYS A 63 -0.57 15.68 4.24
CA LYS A 63 -0.97 17.07 3.97
C LYS A 63 -0.26 17.71 2.79
N LYS A 64 0.90 17.17 2.37
CA LYS A 64 1.76 17.74 1.33
C LYS A 64 2.07 16.73 0.23
N ARG A 65 2.38 17.23 -0.97
CA ARG A 65 2.86 16.43 -2.10
C ARG A 65 4.15 15.70 -1.74
N HIS A 66 4.36 14.53 -2.34
CA HIS A 66 5.55 13.69 -2.17
C HIS A 66 5.83 13.17 -0.75
N GLN A 67 4.91 13.38 0.20
CA GLN A 67 5.00 12.71 1.50
C GLN A 67 4.91 11.20 1.32
N LEU A 68 5.73 10.49 2.10
CA LEU A 68 5.74 9.04 2.13
C LEU A 68 5.77 8.54 3.56
N ARG A 69 5.25 7.33 3.77
CA ARG A 69 5.31 6.62 5.05
C ARG A 69 5.27 5.12 4.80
N LYS A 70 6.13 4.40 5.53
CA LYS A 70 6.11 2.94 5.58
C LYS A 70 5.40 2.48 6.85
N VAL A 71 4.44 1.57 6.71
CA VAL A 71 3.68 1.06 7.87
C VAL A 71 3.55 -0.46 7.79
N TRP A 72 3.86 -1.12 8.92
CA TRP A 72 3.61 -2.54 9.09
C TRP A 72 2.13 -2.79 9.35
N LEU A 73 1.53 -3.68 8.56
CA LEU A 73 0.19 -4.20 8.75
C LEU A 73 0.28 -5.71 8.95
N GLU A 74 -0.49 -6.22 9.89
CA GLU A 74 -0.68 -7.65 10.07
C GLU A 74 -1.40 -8.24 8.85
N ILE A 75 -0.99 -9.43 8.42
CA ILE A 75 -1.61 -10.10 7.27
C ILE A 75 -2.90 -10.77 7.75
N THR A 76 -4.04 -10.17 7.43
CA THR A 76 -5.34 -10.84 7.54
C THR A 76 -5.56 -11.78 6.37
N GLU A 77 -6.51 -12.72 6.46
CA GLU A 77 -6.86 -13.61 5.35
C GLU A 77 -7.22 -12.85 4.07
N ASP A 78 -7.91 -11.71 4.21
CA ASP A 78 -8.34 -10.90 3.06
C ASP A 78 -7.17 -10.13 2.42
N LEU A 79 -6.21 -9.67 3.23
CA LEU A 79 -4.95 -9.11 2.72
C LEU A 79 -4.12 -10.19 2.03
N ALA A 80 -4.01 -11.39 2.60
CA ALA A 80 -3.29 -12.50 1.99
C ALA A 80 -3.86 -12.84 0.61
N LYS A 81 -5.18 -12.96 0.47
CA LYS A 81 -5.84 -13.19 -0.84
C LYS A 81 -5.52 -12.12 -1.87
N THR A 82 -5.36 -10.87 -1.43
CA THR A 82 -5.09 -9.72 -2.30
C THR A 82 -3.63 -9.68 -2.77
N TYR A 83 -2.69 -9.87 -1.85
CA TYR A 83 -1.26 -9.63 -2.10
C TYR A 83 -0.42 -10.88 -2.32
N MET A 84 -0.94 -12.05 -1.97
CA MET A 84 -0.23 -13.33 -2.06
C MET A 84 -0.95 -14.32 -2.98
N ASP A 85 -0.17 -15.21 -3.59
CA ASP A 85 -0.66 -16.38 -4.33
C ASP A 85 -1.02 -17.54 -3.39
N GLN A 86 -1.49 -18.66 -3.96
CA GLN A 86 -1.84 -19.86 -3.19
C GLN A 86 -0.64 -20.54 -2.52
N MET A 87 0.58 -20.22 -2.94
CA MET A 87 1.82 -20.75 -2.38
C MET A 87 2.45 -19.78 -1.35
N GLY A 88 1.80 -18.64 -1.09
CA GLY A 88 2.28 -17.62 -0.15
C GLY A 88 3.36 -16.70 -0.71
N ASN A 89 3.58 -16.67 -2.04
CA ASN A 89 4.46 -15.69 -2.67
C ASN A 89 3.72 -14.38 -2.93
N MET A 90 4.45 -13.28 -2.98
CA MET A 90 3.91 -11.99 -3.38
C MET A 90 3.46 -12.02 -4.85
N LYS A 91 2.28 -11.48 -5.14
CA LYS A 91 1.70 -11.35 -6.49
C LYS A 91 2.31 -10.21 -7.33
N PHE A 92 3.03 -9.31 -6.69
CA PHE A 92 3.65 -8.12 -7.28
C PHE A 92 5.15 -8.30 -7.40
#